data_AF-Q5ZHI4-F1
#
_entry.id   AF-Q5ZHI4-F1
#
_cell.length_a   1.000
_cell.length_b   1.000
_cell.length_c   1.000
_cell.angle_alpha   90.00
_cell.angle_beta   90.00
_cell.angle_gamma   90.00
#
_symmetry.space_group_name_H-M   'P 1'
#
loop_
_entity.id
_entity.type
_entity.pdbx_description
1 polymer ?
#
loop_
_entity_poly.entity_id
_entity_poly.type
_entity_poly.pdbx_seq_one_letter_code
_entity_poly.pdbx_strand_id
1 'polypeptide(L)'
;MNRTFDRKAYRQELIDAGFSAEDAETIASRTVMRAPRETFQSVGSMVQQATAKIERDSVQLAPPALPAPSAAVERSRRLEQEAAGLAKSMTIDTRGTMTTKKRKTAGEDLAKQVSEAKQAALLKHTKQQIKEMQLSLFDIAPWPDTMRAMPNDTARSALFTTRNKKIPREALQNKVIFHVNKDVKITYTGVELRADDDELVWQQVLEYAKRTPIGEPITFTFYELCQDLGWSINGRYYTKAEECLSRLQATAMGFTSDRVGHLESVSLLHRFRVLDRGKKTSRCQVLIDEEIVVLFAGDHYTKFIWEKYRKLSPTARRMFDYFSSHREPYPLKLETFRLMCGSDSTRVKKWREQVGEACEELRGSGLVEHAWVNDDLVHCKR
;
A
#
# COMPACT_ATOMS: atom_id res chain seq x y z
N MET A 1 2.71 -36.72 0.79
CA MET A 1 3.91 -36.98 1.62
C MET A 1 4.25 -35.70 2.38
N ASN A 2 4.04 -35.67 3.69
CA ASN A 2 4.44 -34.55 4.54
C ASN A 2 5.98 -34.48 4.54
N ARG A 3 6.58 -33.51 3.84
CA ARG A 3 8.00 -33.19 4.03
C ARG A 3 8.14 -32.59 5.43
N THR A 4 8.69 -33.38 6.35
CA THR A 4 9.11 -32.91 7.67
C THR A 4 10.13 -31.79 7.47
N PHE A 5 9.88 -30.63 8.08
CA PHE A 5 10.77 -29.47 7.99
C PHE A 5 12.15 -29.80 8.58
N ASP A 6 13.19 -29.79 7.75
CA ASP A 6 14.58 -29.97 8.19
C ASP A 6 15.19 -28.61 8.55
N ARG A 7 15.15 -28.28 9.85
CA ARG A 7 15.70 -27.04 10.40
C ARG A 7 17.19 -26.87 10.10
N LYS A 8 17.98 -27.95 10.05
CA LYS A 8 19.42 -27.85 9.81
C LYS A 8 19.72 -27.50 8.36
N ALA A 9 19.01 -28.15 7.43
CA ALA A 9 19.12 -27.82 6.01
C ALA A 9 18.70 -26.37 5.74
N TYR A 10 17.57 -25.93 6.31
CA TYR A 10 17.09 -24.56 6.14
C TYR A 10 18.05 -23.51 6.74
N ARG A 11 18.64 -23.79 7.91
CA ARG A 11 19.68 -22.93 8.48
C ARG A 11 20.88 -22.80 7.55
N GLN A 12 21.33 -23.88 6.92
CA GLN A 12 22.46 -23.84 6.00
C GLN A 12 22.13 -22.99 4.77
N GLU A 13 20.93 -23.12 4.21
CA GLU A 13 20.46 -22.27 3.11
C GLU A 13 20.47 -20.78 3.48
N LEU A 14 20.12 -20.44 4.73
CA LEU A 14 20.18 -19.06 5.22
C LEU A 14 21.62 -18.54 5.31
N ILE A 15 22.56 -19.37 5.77
CA ILE A 15 23.98 -19.01 5.83
C ILE A 15 24.52 -18.79 4.41
N ASP A 16 24.19 -19.68 3.48
CA ASP A 16 24.58 -19.59 2.07
C ASP A 16 23.97 -18.35 1.39
N ALA A 17 22.79 -17.90 1.85
CA ALA A 17 22.15 -16.65 1.44
C ALA A 17 22.77 -15.39 2.10
N GLY A 18 23.85 -15.53 2.87
CA GLY A 18 24.64 -14.43 3.43
C GLY A 18 24.25 -13.99 4.84
N PHE A 19 23.50 -14.80 5.59
CA PHE A 19 23.16 -14.53 6.99
C PHE A 19 24.27 -14.96 7.94
N SER A 20 24.40 -14.27 9.08
CA SER A 20 25.28 -14.73 10.15
C SER A 20 24.76 -16.06 10.73
N ALA A 21 25.66 -16.87 11.30
CA ALA A 21 25.28 -18.16 11.85
C ALA A 21 24.25 -18.07 13.00
N GLU A 22 24.24 -16.94 13.73
CA GLU A 22 23.33 -16.65 14.85
C GLU A 22 21.95 -16.20 14.34
N ASP A 23 21.92 -15.32 13.32
CA ASP A 23 20.67 -14.88 12.69
C ASP A 23 19.98 -16.04 11.98
N ALA A 24 20.75 -16.86 11.25
CA ALA A 24 20.23 -18.04 10.56
C ALA A 24 19.59 -19.04 11.52
N GLU A 25 20.18 -19.27 12.69
CA GLU A 25 19.62 -20.15 13.73
C GLU A 25 18.31 -19.57 14.30
N THR A 26 18.28 -18.26 14.55
CA THR A 26 17.10 -17.57 15.07
C THR A 26 15.94 -17.67 14.09
N ILE A 27 16.17 -17.39 12.80
CA ILE A 27 15.16 -17.49 11.75
C ILE A 27 14.66 -18.94 11.63
N ALA A 28 15.57 -19.91 11.50
CA ALA A 28 15.21 -21.33 11.32
C ALA A 28 14.43 -21.90 12.51
N SER A 29 14.67 -21.40 13.73
CA SER A 29 13.95 -21.82 14.93
C SER A 29 12.48 -21.40 14.97
N ARG A 30 12.13 -20.34 14.24
CA ARG A 30 10.78 -19.71 14.23
C ARG A 30 9.95 -20.08 13.01
N THR A 31 10.58 -20.61 11.97
CA THR A 31 9.93 -20.98 10.73
C THR A 31 8.97 -22.18 10.90
N VAL A 32 7.67 -21.94 10.72
CA VAL A 32 6.63 -23.00 10.66
C VAL A 32 6.18 -23.18 9.21
N MET A 33 6.71 -24.17 8.48
CA MET A 33 6.29 -24.45 7.10
C MET A 33 4.96 -25.22 7.09
N ARG A 34 3.92 -24.67 6.44
CA ARG A 34 2.71 -25.42 6.05
C ARG A 34 2.95 -26.12 4.71
N ALA A 35 2.32 -27.27 4.50
CA ALA A 35 2.40 -28.00 3.23
C ALA A 35 1.92 -27.11 2.06
N PRO A 36 2.54 -27.18 0.88
CA PRO A 36 2.06 -26.46 -0.29
C PRO A 36 0.63 -26.93 -0.58
N ARG A 37 -0.34 -26.02 -0.51
CA ARG A 37 -1.64 -26.25 -1.14
C ARG A 37 -1.44 -26.18 -2.66
N GLU A 38 -2.21 -26.96 -3.42
CA GLU A 38 -2.14 -26.98 -4.88
C GLU A 38 -2.05 -25.55 -5.44
N THR A 39 -1.23 -25.35 -6.48
CA THR A 39 -0.94 -24.05 -7.08
C THR A 39 -2.22 -23.26 -7.34
N PHE A 40 -2.53 -22.36 -6.41
CA PHE A 40 -3.66 -21.48 -6.50
C PHE A 40 -3.38 -20.48 -7.61
N GLN A 41 -4.31 -20.31 -8.54
CA GLN A 41 -4.31 -19.17 -9.44
C GLN A 41 -4.21 -17.91 -8.58
N SER A 42 -3.16 -17.09 -8.75
CA SER A 42 -2.95 -15.93 -7.88
C SER A 42 -4.24 -15.11 -7.80
N VAL A 43 -4.55 -14.53 -6.64
CA VAL A 43 -5.74 -13.67 -6.51
C VAL A 43 -5.75 -12.58 -7.60
N GLY A 44 -4.56 -12.14 -8.04
CA GLY A 44 -4.38 -11.29 -9.22
C GLY A 44 -4.95 -11.90 -10.51
N SER A 45 -4.63 -13.16 -10.80
CA SER A 45 -5.20 -13.88 -11.95
C SER A 45 -6.70 -14.13 -11.83
N MET A 46 -7.24 -14.32 -10.62
CA MET A 46 -8.68 -14.45 -10.40
C MET A 46 -9.42 -13.11 -10.57
N VAL A 47 -8.84 -12.01 -10.06
CA VAL A 47 -9.35 -10.65 -10.26
C VAL A 47 -9.30 -10.28 -11.76
N GLN A 48 -8.19 -10.57 -12.45
CA GLN A 48 -8.04 -10.35 -13.89
C GLN A 48 -8.99 -11.23 -14.73
N GLN A 49 -9.18 -12.50 -14.35
CA GLN A 49 -10.13 -13.39 -15.03
C GLN A 49 -11.57 -12.97 -14.77
N ALA A 50 -11.91 -12.51 -13.58
CA ALA A 50 -13.23 -11.96 -13.28
C ALA A 50 -13.49 -10.69 -14.09
N THR A 51 -12.53 -9.76 -14.19
CA THR A 51 -12.65 -8.57 -15.04
C THR A 51 -12.76 -8.94 -16.52
N ALA A 52 -11.96 -9.89 -17.01
CA ALA A 52 -12.00 -10.34 -18.41
C ALA A 52 -13.29 -11.11 -18.76
N LYS A 53 -13.86 -11.86 -17.81
CA LYS A 53 -15.13 -12.58 -17.97
C LYS A 53 -16.32 -11.60 -18.03
N ILE A 54 -16.27 -10.53 -17.23
CA ILE A 54 -17.26 -9.45 -17.25
C ILE A 54 -17.18 -8.64 -18.56
N GLU A 55 -15.98 -8.37 -19.09
CA GLU A 55 -15.83 -7.74 -20.41
C GLU A 55 -16.40 -8.63 -21.53
N ARG A 56 -16.17 -9.94 -21.49
CA ARG A 56 -16.74 -10.89 -22.48
C ARG A 56 -18.27 -10.97 -22.42
N ASP A 57 -18.87 -10.98 -21.22
CA ASP A 57 -20.33 -11.02 -21.05
C ASP A 57 -21.01 -9.70 -21.48
N SER A 58 -20.27 -8.58 -21.48
CA SER A 58 -20.77 -7.29 -21.98
C SER A 58 -20.81 -7.19 -23.51
N VAL A 59 -20.09 -8.06 -24.24
CA VAL A 59 -20.06 -8.08 -25.72
C VAL A 59 -21.15 -8.97 -26.33
N GLN A 60 -21.80 -9.84 -25.54
CA GLN A 60 -22.80 -10.81 -26.04
C GLN A 60 -24.27 -10.35 -26.00
N LEU A 61 -24.57 -9.15 -25.49
CA LEU A 61 -25.93 -8.60 -25.51
C LEU A 61 -26.11 -7.72 -26.77
N ALA A 62 -26.70 -8.29 -27.83
CA ALA A 62 -27.23 -7.51 -28.93
C ALA A 62 -28.30 -6.52 -28.40
N PRO A 63 -28.30 -5.24 -28.81
CA PRO A 63 -29.21 -4.26 -28.26
C PRO A 63 -30.66 -4.53 -28.72
N PRO A 64 -31.67 -4.39 -27.84
CA PRO A 64 -33.07 -4.48 -28.25
C PRO A 64 -33.45 -3.26 -29.10
N ALA A 65 -34.31 -3.46 -30.09
CA ALA A 65 -34.81 -2.42 -30.98
C ALA A 65 -35.50 -1.28 -30.19
N LEU A 66 -35.13 -0.03 -30.47
CA LEU A 66 -35.68 1.16 -29.84
C LEU A 66 -37.17 1.36 -30.21
N PRO A 67 -38.04 1.74 -29.26
CA PRO A 67 -39.41 2.16 -29.58
C PRO A 67 -39.39 3.57 -30.22
N ALA A 68 -40.36 3.83 -31.11
CA ALA A 68 -40.48 5.08 -31.85
C ALA A 68 -40.59 6.31 -30.91
N PRO A 69 -40.00 7.47 -31.27
CA PRO A 69 -39.94 8.63 -30.39
C PRO A 69 -41.31 9.26 -30.17
N SER A 70 -41.60 9.64 -28.93
CA SER A 70 -42.83 10.33 -28.51
C SER A 70 -42.87 11.79 -28.99
N ALA A 71 -44.07 12.29 -29.30
CA ALA A 71 -44.35 13.64 -29.80
C ALA A 71 -43.78 14.80 -28.95
N ALA A 72 -43.42 14.54 -27.69
CA ALA A 72 -42.74 15.51 -26.82
C ALA A 72 -41.28 15.78 -27.26
N VAL A 73 -40.57 14.74 -27.73
CA VAL A 73 -39.17 14.84 -28.19
C VAL A 73 -39.09 15.62 -29.52
N GLU A 74 -40.10 15.45 -30.37
CA GLU A 74 -40.22 16.15 -31.65
C GLU A 74 -40.58 17.64 -31.48
N ARG A 75 -41.40 17.97 -30.48
CA ARG A 75 -41.67 19.37 -30.10
C ARG A 75 -40.44 20.08 -29.55
N SER A 76 -39.66 19.43 -28.68
CA SER A 76 -38.41 20.01 -28.15
C SER A 76 -37.39 20.25 -29.26
N ARG A 77 -37.27 19.33 -30.22
CA ARG A 77 -36.33 19.47 -31.34
C ARG A 77 -36.72 20.60 -32.31
N ARG A 78 -38.03 20.83 -32.51
CA ARG A 78 -38.54 21.96 -33.29
C ARG A 78 -38.27 23.30 -32.61
N LEU A 79 -38.51 23.40 -31.30
CA LEU A 79 -38.23 24.61 -30.52
C LEU A 79 -36.72 24.94 -30.48
N GLU A 80 -35.85 23.93 -30.40
CA GLU A 80 -34.41 24.11 -30.48
C GLU A 80 -33.94 24.57 -31.88
N GLN A 81 -34.56 24.07 -32.95
CA GLN A 81 -34.25 24.49 -34.32
C GLN A 81 -34.74 25.92 -34.62
N GLU A 82 -35.90 26.31 -34.08
CA GLU A 82 -36.41 27.69 -34.16
C GLU A 82 -35.54 28.67 -33.36
N ALA A 83 -35.11 28.27 -32.15
CA ALA A 83 -34.18 29.06 -31.34
C ALA A 83 -32.79 29.20 -31.98
N ALA A 84 -32.29 28.15 -32.65
CA ALA A 84 -31.03 28.18 -33.39
C ALA A 84 -31.12 29.01 -34.68
N GLY A 85 -32.31 29.11 -35.29
CA GLY A 85 -32.57 30.00 -36.42
C GLY A 85 -32.57 31.47 -36.03
N LEU A 86 -33.22 31.81 -34.91
CA LEU A 86 -33.26 33.17 -34.33
C LEU A 86 -31.89 33.66 -33.83
N ALA A 87 -31.06 32.76 -33.30
CA ALA A 87 -29.72 33.10 -32.83
C ALA A 87 -28.73 33.43 -33.98
N LYS A 88 -29.03 33.05 -35.23
CA LYS A 88 -28.17 33.35 -36.39
C LYS A 88 -28.38 34.74 -36.99
N SER A 89 -29.42 35.48 -36.60
CA SER A 89 -29.76 36.78 -37.21
C SER A 89 -29.34 38.01 -36.41
N MET A 90 -28.60 37.86 -35.30
CA MET A 90 -28.18 39.00 -34.47
C MET A 90 -26.69 38.93 -34.14
N THR A 91 -25.87 39.57 -34.97
CA THR A 91 -24.51 39.99 -34.59
C THR A 91 -24.57 41.27 -33.77
N ILE A 92 -23.93 41.30 -32.59
CA ILE A 92 -23.26 42.48 -32.00
C ILE A 92 -22.25 42.00 -30.93
N ASP A 93 -21.04 42.53 -31.04
CA ASP A 93 -19.92 42.45 -30.08
C ASP A 93 -20.26 43.02 -28.69
N THR A 94 -19.89 42.32 -27.61
CA THR A 94 -19.25 42.96 -26.45
C THR A 94 -18.51 41.95 -25.55
N ARG A 95 -17.34 42.38 -25.04
CA ARG A 95 -16.46 41.74 -24.06
C ARG A 95 -17.17 41.37 -22.74
N GLY A 96 -16.83 40.19 -22.21
CA GLY A 96 -17.09 39.81 -20.83
C GLY A 96 -16.55 38.42 -20.51
N THR A 97 -15.37 38.35 -19.87
CA THR A 97 -14.73 37.09 -19.47
C THR A 97 -15.46 36.49 -18.27
N MET A 98 -16.24 35.42 -18.48
CA MET A 98 -16.75 34.55 -17.42
C MET A 98 -16.25 33.12 -17.66
N THR A 99 -15.57 32.59 -16.66
CA THR A 99 -15.00 31.24 -16.62
C THR A 99 -16.09 30.17 -16.65
N THR A 100 -16.11 29.39 -17.73
CA THR A 100 -17.03 28.26 -17.93
C THR A 100 -16.60 27.07 -17.08
N LYS A 101 -17.34 26.82 -15.98
CA LYS A 101 -17.26 25.59 -15.20
C LYS A 101 -17.88 24.45 -16.03
N LYS A 102 -17.05 23.55 -16.55
CA LYS A 102 -17.45 22.38 -17.35
C LYS A 102 -18.41 21.49 -16.53
N ARG A 103 -19.70 21.46 -16.88
CA ARG A 103 -20.70 20.54 -16.30
C ARG A 103 -20.36 19.12 -16.76
N LYS A 104 -20.04 18.22 -15.82
CA LYS A 104 -20.00 16.77 -16.07
C LYS A 104 -21.40 16.28 -16.40
N THR A 105 -21.52 15.33 -17.32
CA THR A 105 -22.82 14.86 -17.82
C THR A 105 -23.35 13.71 -16.96
N ALA A 106 -24.67 13.62 -16.75
CA ALA A 106 -25.30 12.60 -15.90
C ALA A 106 -24.99 11.15 -16.33
N GLY A 107 -24.60 10.93 -17.60
CA GLY A 107 -24.16 9.62 -18.09
C GLY A 107 -22.78 9.21 -17.57
N GLU A 108 -21.86 10.15 -17.39
CA GLU A 108 -20.53 9.89 -16.82
C GLU A 108 -20.62 9.55 -15.32
N ASP A 109 -21.53 10.23 -14.60
CA ASP A 109 -21.77 9.96 -13.18
C ASP A 109 -22.43 8.58 -12.96
N LEU A 110 -23.39 8.19 -13.82
CA LEU A 110 -24.01 6.86 -13.76
C LEU A 110 -23.00 5.74 -14.12
N ALA A 111 -22.17 5.94 -15.14
CA ALA A 111 -21.12 4.99 -15.51
C ALA A 111 -20.10 4.79 -14.36
N LYS A 112 -19.73 5.88 -13.67
CA LYS A 112 -18.85 5.83 -12.50
C LYS A 112 -19.49 5.08 -11.33
N GLN A 113 -20.76 5.36 -11.01
CA GLN A 113 -21.50 4.65 -9.95
C GLN A 113 -21.63 3.15 -10.24
N VAL A 114 -21.92 2.77 -11.48
CA VAL A 114 -22.00 1.35 -11.88
C VAL A 114 -20.62 0.67 -11.77
N SER A 115 -19.54 1.36 -12.13
CA SER A 115 -18.17 0.83 -11.98
C SER A 115 -17.79 0.62 -10.50
N GLU A 116 -18.08 1.61 -9.64
CA GLU A 116 -17.82 1.55 -8.20
C GLU A 116 -18.61 0.41 -7.54
N ALA A 117 -19.90 0.26 -7.87
CA ALA A 117 -20.73 -0.82 -7.35
C ALA A 117 -20.23 -2.21 -7.77
N LYS A 118 -19.75 -2.35 -9.01
CA LYS A 118 -19.14 -3.60 -9.50
C LYS A 118 -17.84 -3.94 -8.76
N GLN A 119 -16.98 -2.94 -8.54
CA GLN A 119 -15.72 -3.13 -7.80
C GLN A 119 -15.98 -3.48 -6.32
N ALA A 120 -16.94 -2.82 -5.66
CA ALA A 120 -17.35 -3.14 -4.30
C ALA A 120 -17.88 -4.58 -4.18
N ALA A 121 -18.68 -5.03 -5.16
CA ALA A 121 -19.16 -6.41 -5.22
C ALA A 121 -18.01 -7.42 -5.40
N LEU A 122 -17.03 -7.10 -6.25
CA LEU A 122 -15.84 -7.93 -6.46
C LEU A 122 -14.98 -8.03 -5.19
N LEU A 123 -14.76 -6.92 -4.50
CA LEU A 123 -14.06 -6.89 -3.22
C LEU A 123 -14.77 -7.77 -2.18
N LYS A 124 -16.10 -7.63 -2.06
CA LYS A 124 -16.90 -8.44 -1.14
C LYS A 124 -16.81 -9.93 -1.45
N HIS A 125 -16.92 -10.30 -2.72
CA HIS A 125 -16.78 -11.69 -3.16
C HIS A 125 -15.36 -12.23 -2.89
N THR A 126 -14.33 -11.45 -3.20
CA THR A 126 -12.93 -11.83 -2.97
C THR A 126 -12.66 -12.05 -1.48
N LYS A 127 -13.15 -11.14 -0.61
CA LYS A 127 -13.05 -11.29 0.85
C LYS A 127 -13.73 -12.57 1.35
N GLN A 128 -14.93 -12.84 0.84
CA GLN A 128 -15.69 -14.03 1.21
C GLN A 128 -14.92 -15.31 0.81
N GLN A 129 -14.36 -15.36 -0.40
CA GLN A 129 -13.55 -16.49 -0.85
C GLN A 129 -12.26 -16.67 -0.04
N ILE A 130 -11.54 -15.58 0.25
CA ILE A 130 -10.33 -15.61 1.10
C ILE A 130 -10.66 -16.24 2.45
N LYS A 131 -11.81 -15.87 3.03
CA LYS A 131 -12.27 -16.38 4.32
C LYS A 131 -12.72 -17.84 4.26
N GLU A 132 -13.49 -18.21 3.24
CA GLU A 132 -13.93 -19.59 3.03
C GLU A 132 -12.76 -20.55 2.81
N MET A 133 -11.73 -20.11 2.07
CA MET A 133 -10.53 -20.89 1.79
C MET A 133 -9.46 -20.79 2.88
N GLN A 134 -9.68 -19.96 3.90
CA GLN A 134 -8.73 -19.72 4.99
C GLN A 134 -7.33 -19.36 4.45
N LEU A 135 -7.28 -18.46 3.46
CA LEU A 135 -6.03 -18.03 2.84
C LEU A 135 -5.26 -17.12 3.80
N SER A 136 -3.95 -17.30 3.81
CA SER A 136 -3.01 -16.43 4.51
C SER A 136 -2.43 -15.38 3.56
N LEU A 137 -1.78 -14.37 4.11
CA LEU A 137 -1.11 -13.35 3.31
C LEU A 137 0.02 -13.94 2.45
N PHE A 138 0.67 -15.02 2.89
CA PHE A 138 1.69 -15.75 2.14
C PHE A 138 1.11 -16.50 0.93
N ASP A 139 -0.13 -17.00 1.01
CA ASP A 139 -0.80 -17.64 -0.13
C ASP A 139 -1.12 -16.63 -1.24
N ILE A 140 -1.30 -15.36 -0.87
CA ILE A 140 -1.69 -14.28 -1.78
C ILE A 140 -0.46 -13.54 -2.32
N ALA A 141 0.52 -13.30 -1.46
CA ALA A 141 1.75 -12.60 -1.74
C ALA A 141 2.89 -13.35 -1.03
N PRO A 142 3.56 -14.32 -1.69
CA PRO A 142 4.62 -15.09 -1.05
C PRO A 142 5.93 -14.31 -0.94
N TRP A 143 6.63 -14.40 0.20
CA TRP A 143 8.03 -13.96 0.37
C TRP A 143 8.81 -14.83 1.38
N PRO A 144 10.12 -15.06 1.16
CA PRO A 144 10.97 -15.82 2.08
C PRO A 144 11.06 -15.20 3.48
N ASP A 145 11.42 -15.99 4.50
CA ASP A 145 11.51 -15.51 5.90
C ASP A 145 12.62 -14.47 6.12
N THR A 146 13.60 -14.46 5.23
CA THR A 146 14.69 -13.48 5.15
C THR A 146 14.26 -12.11 4.64
N MET A 147 13.04 -12.04 4.08
CA MET A 147 12.51 -10.85 3.44
C MET A 147 11.28 -10.33 4.17
N ARG A 148 10.96 -9.06 3.91
CA ARG A 148 9.63 -8.49 4.17
C ARG A 148 9.03 -7.99 2.88
N ALA A 149 7.75 -7.70 2.95
CA ALA A 149 6.98 -7.17 1.84
C ALA A 149 6.27 -5.87 2.22
N MET A 150 6.18 -4.95 1.28
CA MET A 150 5.43 -3.71 1.40
C MET A 150 4.57 -3.47 0.16
N PRO A 151 3.27 -3.12 0.30
CA PRO A 151 2.44 -2.75 -0.85
C PRO A 151 3.00 -1.54 -1.59
N ASN A 152 2.96 -1.58 -2.92
CA ASN A 152 3.54 -0.52 -3.75
C ASN A 152 2.84 0.83 -3.53
N ASP A 153 1.55 0.83 -3.22
CA ASP A 153 0.81 2.05 -2.92
C ASP A 153 1.28 2.69 -1.60
N THR A 154 1.66 1.89 -0.61
CA THR A 154 2.27 2.40 0.63
C THR A 154 3.71 2.85 0.41
N ALA A 155 4.49 2.10 -0.40
CA ALA A 155 5.87 2.42 -0.76
C ALA A 155 6.00 3.76 -1.50
N ARG A 156 4.98 4.15 -2.27
CA ARG A 156 4.96 5.37 -3.10
C ARG A 156 4.16 6.53 -2.48
N SER A 157 3.80 6.43 -1.21
CA SER A 157 3.04 7.46 -0.49
C SER A 157 3.82 8.10 0.65
N ALA A 158 3.29 9.19 1.20
CA ALA A 158 3.78 9.83 2.41
C ALA A 158 3.09 9.32 3.69
N LEU A 159 2.66 8.04 3.70
CA LEU A 159 2.01 7.44 4.87
C LEU A 159 2.98 7.35 6.06
N PHE A 160 4.23 6.96 5.80
CA PHE A 160 5.30 6.92 6.80
C PHE A 160 6.28 8.07 6.53
N THR A 161 6.24 9.10 7.37
CA THR A 161 7.06 10.30 7.15
C THR A 161 8.48 10.13 7.68
N THR A 162 9.42 10.91 7.14
CA THR A 162 10.80 10.99 7.63
C THR A 162 11.01 12.24 8.51
N ARG A 163 9.95 12.71 9.18
CA ARG A 163 10.02 13.90 10.04
C ARG A 163 10.94 13.68 11.24
N ASN A 164 11.46 14.79 11.77
CA ASN A 164 12.37 14.75 12.90
C ASN A 164 11.67 14.17 14.15
N LYS A 165 12.22 13.08 14.70
CA LYS A 165 11.70 12.40 15.90
C LYS A 165 11.60 13.28 17.15
N LYS A 166 12.32 14.42 17.19
CA LYS A 166 12.25 15.41 18.28
C LYS A 166 11.02 16.31 18.21
N ILE A 167 10.34 16.37 17.06
CA ILE A 167 9.13 17.17 16.86
C ILE A 167 7.92 16.31 17.23
N PRO A 168 6.94 16.84 17.98
CA PRO A 168 5.68 16.14 18.24
C PRO A 168 5.00 15.65 16.96
N ARG A 169 4.33 14.51 17.04
CA ARG A 169 3.56 13.94 15.92
C ARG A 169 2.28 14.77 15.70
N GLU A 170 1.95 15.02 14.44
CA GLU A 170 0.73 15.74 14.06
C GLU A 170 -0.49 14.80 14.19
N ALA A 171 -1.60 15.29 14.73
CA ALA A 171 -2.87 14.59 14.67
C ALA A 171 -3.60 14.99 13.37
N LEU A 172 -3.92 14.00 12.54
CA LEU A 172 -4.46 14.19 11.20
C LEU A 172 -5.93 13.80 11.18
N GLN A 173 -6.77 14.61 10.52
CA GLN A 173 -8.19 14.34 10.33
C GLN A 173 -8.54 14.42 8.84
N ASN A 174 -8.86 13.26 8.25
CA ASN A 174 -9.19 13.10 6.84
C ASN A 174 -8.20 13.81 5.89
N LYS A 175 -6.90 13.79 6.24
CA LYS A 175 -5.85 14.47 5.48
C LYS A 175 -5.52 13.67 4.24
N VAL A 176 -5.45 14.32 3.09
CA VAL A 176 -4.96 13.69 1.87
C VAL A 176 -3.46 13.46 2.01
N ILE A 177 -3.04 12.20 1.90
CA ILE A 177 -1.63 11.80 1.91
C ILE A 177 -1.09 11.92 0.50
N PHE A 178 0.11 12.49 0.38
CA PHE A 178 0.78 12.58 -0.91
C PHE A 178 1.07 11.17 -1.45
N HIS A 179 0.82 10.97 -2.74
CA HIS A 179 1.14 9.75 -3.46
C HIS A 179 1.80 10.12 -4.79
N VAL A 180 2.84 9.38 -5.19
CA VAL A 180 3.59 9.69 -6.42
C VAL A 180 2.74 9.48 -7.67
N ASN A 181 1.90 8.43 -7.69
CA ASN A 181 0.89 8.25 -8.73
C ASN A 181 -0.36 9.12 -8.43
N LYS A 182 -0.82 9.89 -9.42
CA LYS A 182 -1.97 10.80 -9.30
C LYS A 182 -3.32 10.09 -9.29
N ASP A 183 -3.37 8.86 -9.81
CA ASP A 183 -4.61 8.07 -9.88
C ASP A 183 -4.93 7.36 -8.56
N VAL A 184 -4.01 7.43 -7.59
CA VAL A 184 -4.19 6.87 -6.25
C VAL A 184 -4.45 8.01 -5.27
N LYS A 185 -5.56 7.93 -4.55
CA LYS A 185 -5.91 8.85 -3.48
C LYS A 185 -5.96 8.11 -2.16
N ILE A 186 -5.15 8.58 -1.21
CA ILE A 186 -5.14 8.08 0.16
C ILE A 186 -5.58 9.21 1.08
N THR A 187 -6.60 8.98 1.90
CA THR A 187 -6.94 9.85 3.03
C THR A 187 -6.56 9.17 4.33
N TYR A 188 -6.15 9.95 5.32
CA TYR A 188 -5.67 9.43 6.59
C TYR A 188 -6.23 10.22 7.77
N THR A 189 -6.72 9.49 8.76
CA THR A 189 -7.09 10.00 10.08
C THR A 189 -6.34 9.20 11.13
N GLY A 190 -5.75 9.90 12.10
CA GLY A 190 -4.94 9.29 13.15
C GLY A 190 -3.71 10.14 13.50
N VAL A 191 -2.88 9.65 14.40
CA VAL A 191 -1.58 10.27 14.69
C VAL A 191 -0.61 9.98 13.56
N GLU A 192 0.23 10.95 13.17
CA GLU A 192 1.28 10.77 12.17
C GLU A 192 2.10 9.49 12.41
N LEU A 193 2.24 8.67 11.36
CA LEU A 193 3.16 7.53 11.34
C LEU A 193 4.51 7.95 10.76
N ARG A 194 5.59 7.39 11.30
CA ARG A 194 6.96 7.71 10.88
C ARG A 194 7.69 6.47 10.41
N ALA A 195 8.56 6.68 9.43
CA ALA A 195 9.48 5.67 8.96
C ALA A 195 10.59 5.36 9.99
N ASP A 196 10.83 6.20 11.02
CA ASP A 196 11.78 5.90 12.11
C ASP A 196 11.42 4.63 12.87
N ASP A 197 10.12 4.33 13.03
CA ASP A 197 9.64 3.25 13.89
C ASP A 197 8.39 2.54 13.37
N ASP A 198 7.29 3.26 13.14
CA ASP A 198 5.99 2.67 12.81
C ASP A 198 6.04 1.81 11.55
N GLU A 199 6.80 2.23 10.53
CA GLU A 199 7.02 1.47 9.30
C GLU A 199 7.66 0.10 9.56
N LEU A 200 8.72 0.05 10.37
CA LEU A 200 9.41 -1.20 10.69
C LEU A 200 8.52 -2.13 11.51
N VAL A 201 7.82 -1.59 12.51
CA VAL A 201 6.87 -2.34 13.33
C VAL A 201 5.75 -2.91 12.44
N TRP A 202 5.23 -2.12 11.51
CA TRP A 202 4.21 -2.56 10.56
C TRP A 202 4.69 -3.72 9.69
N GLN A 203 5.89 -3.60 9.09
CA GLN A 203 6.46 -4.66 8.25
C GLN A 203 6.74 -5.94 9.04
N GLN A 204 7.16 -5.83 10.30
CA GLN A 204 7.39 -7.01 11.15
C GLN A 204 6.08 -7.66 11.61
N VAL A 205 5.02 -6.88 11.83
CA VAL A 205 3.68 -7.43 12.09
C VAL A 205 3.14 -8.20 10.89
N LEU A 206 3.32 -7.68 9.67
CA LEU A 206 2.97 -8.39 8.42
C LEU A 206 3.70 -9.73 8.30
N GLU A 207 4.97 -9.79 8.69
CA GLU A 207 5.71 -11.05 8.72
C GLU A 207 5.10 -12.06 9.69
N TYR A 208 4.83 -11.65 10.93
CA TYR A 208 4.23 -12.54 11.92
C TYR A 208 2.85 -13.05 11.48
N ALA A 209 2.11 -12.22 10.75
CA ALA A 209 0.79 -12.57 10.20
C ALA A 209 0.85 -13.42 8.94
N LYS A 210 2.00 -13.51 8.25
CA LYS A 210 2.00 -13.96 6.86
C LYS A 210 1.46 -15.37 6.63
N ARG A 211 1.66 -16.29 7.59
CA ARG A 211 1.21 -17.69 7.52
C ARG A 211 -0.07 -17.96 8.33
N THR A 212 -0.61 -16.94 8.96
CA THR A 212 -1.86 -17.00 9.71
C THR A 212 -3.01 -16.70 8.75
N PRO A 213 -4.13 -17.47 8.80
CA PRO A 213 -5.31 -17.14 8.03
C PRO A 213 -5.75 -15.69 8.24
N ILE A 214 -6.15 -15.01 7.17
CA ILE A 214 -6.65 -13.65 7.26
C ILE A 214 -7.90 -13.62 8.14
N GLY A 215 -7.99 -12.63 9.03
CA GLY A 215 -9.06 -12.52 10.02
C GLY A 215 -8.77 -13.19 11.36
N GLU A 216 -7.67 -13.95 11.47
CA GLU A 216 -7.22 -14.53 12.75
C GLU A 216 -6.14 -13.67 13.44
N PRO A 217 -6.17 -13.56 14.79
CA PRO A 217 -5.18 -12.80 15.51
C PRO A 217 -3.85 -13.56 15.64
N ILE A 218 -2.75 -12.83 15.52
CA ILE A 218 -1.39 -13.32 15.84
C ILE A 218 -0.97 -12.93 17.25
N THR A 219 -0.11 -13.75 17.85
CA THR A 219 0.39 -13.53 19.21
C THR A 219 1.91 -13.64 19.25
N PHE A 220 2.56 -12.66 19.88
CA PHE A 220 4.02 -12.58 20.05
C PHE A 220 4.36 -11.80 21.34
N THR A 221 5.63 -11.69 21.71
CA THR A 221 6.12 -10.89 22.85
C THR A 221 6.78 -9.59 22.38
N PHE A 222 6.85 -8.58 23.24
CA PHE A 222 7.69 -7.41 22.97
C PHE A 222 9.18 -7.76 22.84
N TYR A 223 9.64 -8.81 23.52
CA TYR A 223 10.99 -9.34 23.36
C TYR A 223 11.24 -9.79 21.92
N GLU A 224 10.38 -10.66 21.38
CA GLU A 224 10.48 -11.14 19.99
C GLU A 224 10.43 -9.97 19.00
N LEU A 225 9.48 -9.04 19.17
CA LEU A 225 9.36 -7.87 18.30
C LEU A 225 10.60 -6.98 18.34
N CYS A 226 11.11 -6.62 19.52
CA CYS A 226 12.31 -5.80 19.63
C CYS A 226 13.55 -6.51 19.06
N GLN A 227 13.68 -7.82 19.28
CA GLN A 227 14.78 -8.59 18.72
C GLN A 227 14.75 -8.57 17.18
N ASP A 228 13.58 -8.79 16.57
CA ASP A 228 13.45 -8.86 15.11
C ASP A 228 13.57 -7.48 14.43
N LEU A 229 13.26 -6.40 15.16
CA LEU A 229 13.56 -5.03 14.74
C LEU A 229 15.05 -4.67 14.95
N GLY A 230 15.78 -5.46 15.76
CA GLY A 230 17.11 -5.16 16.29
C GLY A 230 17.15 -3.92 17.19
N TRP A 231 16.09 -3.71 17.95
CA TRP A 231 16.06 -2.72 19.03
C TRP A 231 16.66 -3.31 20.31
N SER A 232 17.15 -2.43 21.18
CA SER A 232 17.68 -2.88 22.47
C SER A 232 16.58 -3.50 23.32
N ILE A 233 16.90 -4.61 24.00
CA ILE A 233 15.96 -5.32 24.85
C ILE A 233 15.88 -4.65 26.23
N ASN A 234 14.99 -3.65 26.37
CA ASN A 234 14.73 -2.97 27.63
C ASN A 234 13.33 -2.32 27.67
N GLY A 235 12.91 -1.89 28.85
CA GLY A 235 11.58 -1.31 29.07
C GLY A 235 11.27 -0.12 28.15
N ARG A 236 12.26 0.73 27.85
CA ARG A 236 12.07 1.90 26.97
C ARG A 236 11.65 1.48 25.55
N TYR A 237 12.30 0.48 24.97
CA TYR A 237 11.96 -0.01 23.63
C TYR A 237 10.69 -0.85 23.61
N TYR A 238 10.35 -1.54 24.71
CA TYR A 238 9.04 -2.18 24.87
C TYR A 238 7.91 -1.14 24.86
N THR A 239 8.06 -0.04 25.61
CA THR A 239 7.11 1.07 25.56
C THR A 239 7.04 1.67 24.15
N LYS A 240 8.18 1.90 23.48
CA LYS A 240 8.19 2.37 22.09
C LYS A 240 7.41 1.44 21.16
N ALA A 241 7.61 0.13 21.26
CA ALA A 241 6.91 -0.86 20.45
C ALA A 241 5.40 -0.87 20.72
N GLU A 242 4.99 -0.80 21.99
CA GLU A 242 3.58 -0.68 22.39
C GLU A 242 2.92 0.59 21.82
N GLU A 243 3.61 1.73 21.88
CA GLU A 243 3.12 2.98 21.30
C GLU A 243 2.99 2.90 19.77
N CYS A 244 3.92 2.22 19.07
CA CYS A 244 3.81 1.98 17.63
C CYS A 244 2.56 1.16 17.30
N LEU A 245 2.35 0.02 17.98
CA LEU A 245 1.17 -0.82 17.77
C LEU A 245 -0.13 -0.07 18.08
N SER A 246 -0.12 0.77 19.12
CA SER A 246 -1.27 1.61 19.47
C SER A 246 -1.57 2.66 18.39
N ARG A 247 -0.55 3.31 17.84
CA ARG A 247 -0.70 4.26 16.72
C ARG A 247 -1.22 3.56 15.46
N LEU A 248 -0.65 2.42 15.10
CA LEU A 248 -1.07 1.62 13.94
C LEU A 248 -2.54 1.16 14.06
N GLN A 249 -2.99 0.83 15.27
CA GLN A 249 -4.41 0.52 15.52
C GLN A 249 -5.32 1.76 15.38
N ALA A 250 -4.88 2.92 15.87
CA ALA A 250 -5.65 4.17 15.88
C ALA A 250 -5.65 4.91 14.53
N THR A 251 -5.56 4.18 13.42
CA THR A 251 -5.56 4.73 12.06
C THR A 251 -6.89 4.47 11.37
N ALA A 252 -7.28 5.37 10.46
CA ALA A 252 -8.35 5.16 9.52
C ALA A 252 -7.93 5.71 8.16
N MET A 253 -7.78 4.82 7.19
CA MET A 253 -7.29 5.14 5.86
C MET A 253 -8.37 4.93 4.81
N GLY A 254 -8.71 5.98 4.07
CA GLY A 254 -9.48 5.83 2.84
C GLY A 254 -8.52 5.56 1.69
N PHE A 255 -8.80 4.56 0.86
CA PHE A 255 -7.99 4.26 -0.32
C PHE A 255 -8.86 4.28 -1.57
N THR A 256 -8.43 4.98 -2.62
CA THR A 256 -9.14 5.01 -3.91
C THR A 256 -8.15 4.87 -5.04
N SER A 257 -8.37 3.89 -5.92
CA SER A 257 -7.63 3.73 -7.17
C SER A 257 -8.46 2.90 -8.16
N ASP A 258 -8.14 2.96 -9.45
CA ASP A 258 -8.84 2.15 -10.46
C ASP A 258 -8.67 0.64 -10.22
N ARG A 259 -7.54 0.23 -9.61
CA ARG A 259 -7.20 -1.17 -9.32
C ARG A 259 -7.99 -1.72 -8.13
N VAL A 260 -7.97 -0.99 -7.03
CA VAL A 260 -8.53 -1.44 -5.75
C VAL A 260 -9.99 -1.01 -5.59
N GLY A 261 -10.46 -0.06 -6.41
CA GLY A 261 -11.73 0.61 -6.20
C GLY A 261 -11.66 1.55 -5.01
N HIS A 262 -12.74 1.59 -4.24
CA HIS A 262 -12.85 2.41 -3.03
C HIS A 262 -12.85 1.53 -1.78
N LEU A 263 -11.87 1.74 -0.89
CA LEU A 263 -11.85 1.18 0.46
C LEU A 263 -12.19 2.28 1.45
N GLU A 264 -13.27 2.05 2.19
CA GLU A 264 -13.77 2.99 3.20
C GLU A 264 -13.14 2.68 4.55
N SER A 265 -12.24 3.55 5.00
CA SER A 265 -11.76 3.60 6.39
C SER A 265 -11.12 2.30 6.92
N VAL A 266 -10.01 1.88 6.29
CA VAL A 266 -9.18 0.74 6.71
C VAL A 266 -8.18 1.16 7.78
N SER A 267 -8.13 0.47 8.91
CA SER A 267 -7.03 0.62 9.88
C SER A 267 -5.89 -0.34 9.53
N LEU A 268 -4.63 0.03 9.79
CA LEU A 268 -3.50 -0.89 9.64
C LEU A 268 -3.63 -2.11 10.55
N LEU A 269 -4.02 -1.88 11.82
CA LEU A 269 -4.34 -2.95 12.77
C LEU A 269 -5.80 -2.81 13.19
N HIS A 270 -6.60 -3.83 12.88
CA HIS A 270 -7.99 -3.90 13.33
C HIS A 270 -8.08 -4.00 14.87
N ARG A 271 -7.14 -4.72 15.51
CA ARG A 271 -7.10 -4.87 16.97
C ARG A 271 -5.68 -5.10 17.48
N PHE A 272 -5.37 -4.55 18.64
CA PHE A 272 -4.17 -4.74 19.42
C PHE A 272 -4.56 -4.82 20.91
N ARG A 273 -4.04 -5.83 21.61
CA ARG A 273 -4.15 -5.95 23.06
C ARG A 273 -2.90 -6.60 23.66
N VAL A 274 -2.64 -6.27 24.92
CA VAL A 274 -1.61 -6.94 25.73
C VAL A 274 -2.29 -7.90 26.69
N LEU A 275 -2.07 -9.20 26.47
CA LEU A 275 -2.52 -10.28 27.34
C LEU A 275 -1.56 -10.42 28.52
N ASP A 276 -2.08 -10.77 29.70
CA ASP A 276 -1.28 -11.04 30.90
C ASP A 276 -0.31 -9.92 31.29
N ARG A 277 -0.73 -8.65 31.12
CA ARG A 277 0.10 -7.48 31.42
C ARG A 277 0.71 -7.58 32.83
N GLY A 278 2.01 -7.34 32.92
CA GLY A 278 2.77 -7.37 34.17
C GLY A 278 3.23 -8.77 34.60
N LYS A 279 2.78 -9.84 33.94
CA LYS A 279 3.29 -11.20 34.16
C LYS A 279 4.44 -11.50 33.20
N LYS A 280 5.27 -12.49 33.55
CA LYS A 280 6.30 -13.05 32.63
C LYS A 280 5.69 -13.66 31.36
N THR A 281 4.42 -14.03 31.38
CA THR A 281 3.66 -14.56 30.24
C THR A 281 3.02 -13.48 29.37
N SER A 282 3.33 -12.20 29.61
CA SER A 282 2.73 -11.08 28.85
C SER A 282 2.98 -11.23 27.35
N ARG A 283 1.90 -11.17 26.56
CA ARG A 283 1.93 -11.32 25.09
C ARG A 283 1.17 -10.19 24.42
N CYS A 284 1.67 -9.73 23.29
CA CYS A 284 0.95 -8.89 22.35
C CYS A 284 0.07 -9.78 21.49
N GLN A 285 -1.19 -9.40 21.32
CA GLN A 285 -2.08 -10.00 20.34
C GLN A 285 -2.55 -8.92 19.36
N VAL A 286 -2.37 -9.17 18.08
CA VAL A 286 -2.67 -8.23 16.99
C VAL A 286 -3.52 -8.91 15.93
N LEU A 287 -4.49 -8.19 15.39
CA LEU A 287 -5.29 -8.59 14.23
C LEU A 287 -5.11 -7.54 13.14
N ILE A 288 -4.64 -7.97 11.97
CA ILE A 288 -4.52 -7.13 10.78
C ILE A 288 -5.91 -7.00 10.14
N ASP A 289 -6.21 -5.82 9.60
CA ASP A 289 -7.46 -5.62 8.88
C ASP A 289 -7.50 -6.43 7.58
N GLU A 290 -8.61 -7.14 7.35
CA GLU A 290 -8.76 -8.04 6.21
C GLU A 290 -8.66 -7.29 4.87
N GLU A 291 -9.01 -6.00 4.83
CA GLU A 291 -9.00 -5.22 3.58
C GLU A 291 -7.60 -4.90 3.08
N ILE A 292 -6.60 -4.91 3.96
CA ILE A 292 -5.20 -4.63 3.62
C ILE A 292 -4.66 -5.63 2.60
N VAL A 293 -5.18 -6.87 2.60
CA VAL A 293 -4.76 -7.91 1.67
C VAL A 293 -4.90 -7.48 0.20
N VAL A 294 -5.89 -6.64 -0.10
CA VAL A 294 -6.16 -6.16 -1.47
C VAL A 294 -5.01 -5.29 -2.00
N LEU A 295 -4.25 -4.66 -1.09
CA LEU A 295 -3.08 -3.87 -1.46
C LEU A 295 -1.94 -4.76 -1.96
N PHE A 296 -1.89 -6.03 -1.57
CA PHE A 296 -0.88 -7.00 -1.99
C PHE A 296 -1.28 -7.79 -3.24
N ALA A 297 -2.58 -7.88 -3.55
CA ALA A 297 -3.09 -8.68 -4.65
C ALA A 297 -2.55 -8.23 -6.02
N GLY A 298 -2.26 -9.20 -6.90
CA GLY A 298 -1.79 -8.95 -8.26
C GLY A 298 -0.34 -8.50 -8.37
N ASP A 299 0.54 -9.00 -7.50
CA ASP A 299 1.97 -8.66 -7.47
C ASP A 299 2.25 -7.15 -7.28
N HIS A 300 1.31 -6.43 -6.65
CA HIS A 300 1.43 -5.01 -6.34
C HIS A 300 2.16 -4.74 -5.02
N TYR A 301 3.23 -5.48 -4.79
CA TYR A 301 4.06 -5.37 -3.60
C TYR A 301 5.52 -5.55 -3.93
N THR A 302 6.36 -5.04 -3.03
CA THR A 302 7.81 -5.10 -3.15
C THR A 302 8.39 -5.92 -2.03
N LYS A 303 9.41 -6.72 -2.34
CA LYS A 303 10.13 -7.56 -1.39
C LYS A 303 11.52 -7.02 -1.15
N PHE A 304 12.04 -7.17 0.05
CA PHE A 304 13.39 -6.72 0.38
C PHE A 304 14.01 -7.51 1.53
N ILE A 305 15.34 -7.60 1.50
CA ILE A 305 16.14 -8.29 2.52
C ILE A 305 16.05 -7.51 3.82
N TRP A 306 15.40 -8.11 4.81
CA TRP A 306 15.05 -7.43 6.06
C TRP A 306 16.27 -6.90 6.82
N GLU A 307 17.30 -7.74 6.93
CA GLU A 307 18.53 -7.44 7.66
C GLU A 307 19.29 -6.22 7.13
N LYS A 308 19.25 -5.99 5.81
CA LYS A 308 19.84 -4.80 5.19
C LYS A 308 18.90 -3.61 5.33
N TYR A 309 17.62 -3.81 5.02
CA TYR A 309 16.62 -2.77 4.99
C TYR A 309 16.40 -2.09 6.35
N ARG A 310 16.29 -2.86 7.43
CA ARG A 310 16.01 -2.32 8.78
C ARG A 310 17.13 -1.43 9.34
N LYS A 311 18.36 -1.57 8.81
CA LYS A 311 19.54 -0.79 9.21
C LYS A 311 19.62 0.57 8.52
N LEU A 312 18.89 0.76 7.41
CA LEU A 312 18.85 2.03 6.69
C LEU A 312 18.19 3.14 7.52
N SER A 313 18.60 4.37 7.29
CA SER A 313 17.91 5.56 7.75
C SER A 313 16.50 5.66 7.14
N PRO A 314 15.57 6.39 7.78
CA PRO A 314 14.22 6.54 7.26
C PRO A 314 14.19 7.07 5.82
N THR A 315 15.03 8.05 5.48
CA THR A 315 15.10 8.61 4.12
C THR A 315 15.63 7.59 3.12
N ALA A 316 16.67 6.82 3.46
CA ALA A 316 17.20 5.77 2.59
C ALA A 316 16.20 4.63 2.39
N ARG A 317 15.42 4.25 3.43
CA ARG A 317 14.29 3.31 3.29
C ARG A 317 13.26 3.82 2.30
N ARG A 318 12.75 5.05 2.48
CA ARG A 318 11.75 5.63 1.56
C ARG A 318 12.29 5.71 0.12
N MET A 319 13.58 6.00 -0.05
CA MET A 319 14.23 5.98 -1.37
C MET A 319 14.22 4.59 -1.99
N PHE A 320 14.64 3.59 -1.22
CA PHE A 320 14.62 2.20 -1.64
C PHE A 320 13.21 1.73 -1.98
N ASP A 321 12.21 2.04 -1.15
CA ASP A 321 10.80 1.68 -1.36
C ASP A 321 10.29 2.15 -2.72
N TYR A 322 10.61 3.39 -3.06
CA TYR A 322 10.23 3.96 -4.34
C TYR A 322 10.87 3.19 -5.50
N PHE A 323 12.19 3.01 -5.49
CA PHE A 323 12.89 2.35 -6.60
C PHE A 323 12.53 0.87 -6.73
N SER A 324 12.44 0.17 -5.61
CA SER A 324 12.12 -1.25 -5.57
C SER A 324 10.68 -1.54 -6.00
N SER A 325 9.77 -0.58 -5.82
CA SER A 325 8.39 -0.70 -6.31
C SER A 325 8.22 -0.63 -7.83
N HIS A 326 9.24 -0.23 -8.59
CA HIS A 326 9.15 -0.14 -10.06
C HIS A 326 9.81 -1.34 -10.74
N ARG A 327 9.22 -1.83 -11.84
CA ARG A 327 9.89 -2.85 -12.67
C ARG A 327 11.20 -2.30 -13.23
N GLU A 328 11.20 -1.05 -13.66
CA GLU A 328 12.38 -0.29 -14.07
C GLU A 328 12.31 1.06 -13.35
N PRO A 329 13.20 1.32 -12.37
CA PRO A 329 13.15 2.54 -11.59
C PRO A 329 13.43 3.74 -12.49
N TYR A 330 12.48 4.67 -12.57
CA TYR A 330 12.69 5.93 -13.28
C TYR A 330 13.17 7.02 -12.32
N PRO A 331 13.88 8.04 -12.83
CA PRO A 331 14.40 9.10 -11.99
C PRO A 331 13.28 9.91 -11.34
N LEU A 332 13.41 10.19 -10.05
CA LEU A 332 12.40 10.92 -9.26
C LEU A 332 12.91 12.33 -8.97
N LYS A 333 12.08 13.35 -9.21
CA LYS A 333 12.43 14.74 -8.83
C LYS A 333 12.65 14.83 -7.32
N LEU A 334 13.70 15.55 -6.91
CA LEU A 334 14.02 15.75 -5.49
C LEU A 334 12.81 16.31 -4.71
N GLU A 335 12.05 17.23 -5.32
CA GLU A 335 10.83 17.78 -4.69
C GLU A 335 9.73 16.72 -4.55
N THR A 336 9.51 15.89 -5.57
CA THR A 336 8.55 14.78 -5.49
C THR A 336 8.97 13.76 -4.42
N PHE A 337 10.26 13.46 -4.34
CA PHE A 337 10.81 12.60 -3.29
C PHE A 337 10.63 13.21 -1.90
N ARG A 338 10.84 14.53 -1.74
CA ARG A 338 10.59 15.25 -0.48
C ARG A 338 9.15 15.11 -0.01
N LEU A 339 8.20 15.28 -0.93
CA LEU A 339 6.77 15.15 -0.66
C LEU A 339 6.41 13.71 -0.30
N MET A 340 6.96 12.71 -1.01
CA MET A 340 6.79 11.29 -0.69
C MET A 340 7.36 10.91 0.68
N CYS A 341 8.46 11.54 1.09
CA CYS A 341 9.02 11.35 2.44
C CYS A 341 8.23 12.11 3.52
N GLY A 342 7.26 12.96 3.17
CA GLY A 342 6.59 13.84 4.15
C GLY A 342 7.59 14.74 4.91
N SER A 343 8.71 15.09 4.28
CA SER A 343 9.83 15.79 4.92
C SER A 343 9.58 17.30 5.02
N ASP A 344 9.85 17.86 6.20
CA ASP A 344 9.75 19.31 6.46
C ASP A 344 10.99 20.10 6.00
N SER A 345 11.95 19.45 5.31
CA SER A 345 13.17 20.11 4.84
C SER A 345 12.87 21.06 3.68
N THR A 346 12.57 22.32 3.97
CA THR A 346 12.21 23.34 2.95
C THR A 346 13.42 23.90 2.19
N ARG A 347 14.64 23.73 2.71
CA ARG A 347 15.87 24.24 2.10
C ARG A 347 16.41 23.27 1.07
N VAL A 348 16.32 23.61 -0.21
CA VAL A 348 16.73 22.77 -1.36
C VAL A 348 18.14 22.19 -1.20
N LYS A 349 19.14 23.02 -0.83
CA LYS A 349 20.52 22.56 -0.64
C LYS A 349 20.65 21.49 0.46
N LYS A 350 19.97 21.70 1.59
CA LYS A 350 19.96 20.75 2.71
C LYS A 350 19.25 19.46 2.33
N TRP A 351 18.13 19.55 1.63
CA TRP A 351 17.42 18.37 1.16
C TRP A 351 18.29 17.56 0.18
N ARG A 352 18.95 18.21 -0.77
CA ARG A 352 19.88 17.55 -1.70
C ARG A 352 21.02 16.83 -0.98
N GLU A 353 21.58 17.43 0.07
CA GLU A 353 22.60 16.80 0.93
C GLU A 353 22.06 15.54 1.61
N GLN A 354 20.88 15.62 2.24
CA GLN A 354 20.22 14.47 2.88
C GLN A 354 19.90 13.35 1.88
N VAL A 355 19.53 13.70 0.65
CA VAL A 355 19.30 12.71 -0.43
C VAL A 355 20.61 12.09 -0.89
N GLY A 356 21.70 12.87 -0.98
CA GLY A 356 23.03 12.35 -1.29
C GLY A 356 23.54 11.36 -0.24
N GLU A 357 23.39 11.70 1.05
CA GLU A 357 23.71 10.79 2.16
C GLU A 357 22.90 9.48 2.07
N ALA A 358 21.59 9.58 1.78
CA ALA A 358 20.73 8.41 1.61
C ALA A 358 21.13 7.56 0.39
N CYS A 359 21.63 8.16 -0.69
CA CYS A 359 22.15 7.44 -1.85
C CYS A 359 23.40 6.61 -1.49
N GLU A 360 24.36 7.23 -0.79
CA GLU A 360 25.57 6.55 -0.34
C GLU A 360 25.28 5.43 0.66
N GLU A 361 24.36 5.67 1.59
CA GLU A 361 23.90 4.66 2.54
C GLU A 361 23.26 3.47 1.82
N LEU A 362 22.40 3.75 0.83
CA LEU A 362 21.73 2.70 0.07
C LEU A 362 22.72 1.87 -0.76
N ARG A 363 23.69 2.53 -1.41
CA ARG A 363 24.81 1.87 -2.10
C ARG A 363 25.62 1.00 -1.14
N GLY A 364 25.98 1.54 0.04
CA GLY A 364 26.74 0.84 1.07
C GLY A 364 26.02 -0.39 1.65
N SER A 365 24.68 -0.39 1.66
CA SER A 365 23.88 -1.53 2.11
C SER A 365 23.90 -2.74 1.16
N GLY A 366 24.27 -2.52 -0.12
CA GLY A 366 24.19 -3.53 -1.17
C GLY A 366 22.76 -4.02 -1.45
N LEU A 367 21.75 -3.16 -1.25
CA LEU A 367 20.37 -3.37 -1.69
C LEU A 367 20.14 -2.93 -3.14
N VAL A 368 21.01 -2.06 -3.65
CA VAL A 368 21.06 -1.59 -5.04
C VAL A 368 22.52 -1.52 -5.48
N GLU A 369 22.80 -1.68 -6.77
CA GLU A 369 24.14 -1.47 -7.33
C GLU A 369 24.63 -0.02 -7.12
N HIS A 370 23.80 0.97 -7.44
CA HIS A 370 24.17 2.39 -7.33
C HIS A 370 22.94 3.30 -7.22
N ALA A 371 23.01 4.35 -6.39
CA ALA A 371 22.03 5.44 -6.35
C ALA A 371 22.76 6.78 -6.37
N TRP A 372 22.23 7.78 -7.08
CA TRP A 372 22.89 9.10 -7.17
C TRP A 372 21.90 10.21 -7.51
N VAL A 373 22.32 11.44 -7.26
CA VAL A 373 21.57 12.65 -7.65
C VAL A 373 22.22 13.25 -8.89
N ASN A 374 21.43 13.49 -9.94
CA ASN A 374 21.83 14.25 -11.12
C ASN A 374 20.71 15.21 -11.53
N ASP A 375 21.01 16.49 -11.82
CA ASP A 375 20.05 17.47 -12.34
C ASP A 375 18.67 17.51 -11.61
N ASP A 376 18.68 17.57 -10.27
CA ASP A 376 17.47 17.56 -9.41
C ASP A 376 16.62 16.28 -9.51
N LEU A 377 17.18 15.22 -10.07
CA LEU A 377 16.59 13.88 -10.10
C LEU A 377 17.44 12.93 -9.24
N VAL A 378 16.78 12.04 -8.51
CA VAL A 378 17.43 10.89 -7.88
C VAL A 378 17.26 9.67 -8.79
N HIS A 379 18.37 9.00 -9.06
CA HIS A 379 18.49 7.86 -9.95
C HIS A 379 18.89 6.61 -9.18
N CYS A 380 18.55 5.44 -9.71
CA CYS A 380 18.93 4.15 -9.15
C CYS A 380 19.26 3.15 -10.27
N LYS A 381 20.35 2.42 -10.09
CA LYS A 381 20.68 1.18 -10.78
C LYS A 381 20.63 0.07 -9.74
N ARG A 382 19.79 -0.94 -9.96
CA ARG A 382 19.54 -2.01 -9.00
C ARG A 382 20.53 -3.15 -9.18
#